data_AF-A0A821Z6G5-F1
#
_entry.id   AF-A0A821Z6G5-F1
#
_cell.length_a   1.000
_cell.length_b   1.000
_cell.length_c   1.000
_cell.angle_alpha   90.00
_cell.angle_beta   90.00
_cell.angle_gamma   90.00
#
_symmetry.space_group_name_H-M   'P 1'
#
loop_
_entity.id
_entity.type
_entity.pdbx_description
1 polymer ?
#
loop_
_entity_poly.entity_id
_entity_poly.type
_entity_poly.pdbx_seq_one_letter_code
_entity_poly.pdbx_strand_id
1 'polypeptide(L)'
;MPKKGKGKKGGKGKKGKKKKDDSPLTMNARNTALWEVRLNMIDASRKQYRDIAGNLSNENETLRDQLRQTEKDTIDVVTFLKKQDVDKDTQIDRLQQEIKDLQIEQAKDKQDLFDDFDRQKYQLTEKLTRKENELDIVRHELNQVKEFRKKKAQMQKELEEIKEAMLWNVREQKENLEKLEEKFSEEKMRLQQESNKRIEEIAEHAQNEALKTLDEKARNIYKENVDLIESLRIYKQELDNLQILKEQLRKQATTILGDKEMNDILIKEKIEEVQKNNKLIKELKEKVQYLELSLTKFIEEFNIEKNKLLEQSQIENESSHNEIIKLQRALELKGKEMNKVKKLGKTILEQRSEFEILFLDALQNVKRHIIYNRLQYHKDAFNSYQNRMANTHHGQEEHTRMKTFNETFHEINTNNVFHDLEETTKW
;
A
#
# COMPACT_ATOMS: atom_id res chain seq x y z
N MET A 1 -129.79 150.52 -94.02
CA MET A 1 -131.19 150.73 -93.57
C MET A 1 -131.33 152.16 -93.04
N PRO A 2 -132.50 152.85 -93.11
CA PRO A 2 -133.07 153.40 -94.34
C PRO A 2 -133.48 154.90 -94.25
N LYS A 3 -133.47 155.55 -95.43
CA LYS A 3 -134.46 156.47 -96.05
C LYS A 3 -135.27 157.52 -95.26
N LYS A 4 -135.54 158.60 -96.03
CA LYS A 4 -136.71 159.52 -96.12
C LYS A 4 -136.43 160.90 -95.51
N GLY A 5 -136.82 162.03 -96.08
CA GLY A 5 -137.67 162.35 -97.24
C GLY A 5 -137.87 163.88 -97.23
N LYS A 6 -137.72 164.57 -98.35
CA LYS A 6 -138.78 165.05 -99.26
C LYS A 6 -139.61 166.27 -98.79
N GLY A 7 -139.48 167.34 -99.57
CA GLY A 7 -140.61 168.17 -100.06
C GLY A 7 -140.87 169.46 -99.27
N LYS A 8 -141.51 170.51 -99.82
CA LYS A 8 -142.05 170.75 -101.17
C LYS A 8 -142.58 172.21 -101.21
N LYS A 9 -142.35 172.90 -102.34
CA LYS A 9 -143.27 173.77 -103.11
C LYS A 9 -144.10 174.89 -102.46
N GLY A 10 -144.02 176.04 -103.13
CA GLY A 10 -145.16 176.75 -103.76
C GLY A 10 -145.83 177.80 -102.88
N GLY A 11 -146.29 178.95 -103.38
CA GLY A 11 -146.40 179.42 -104.75
C GLY A 11 -147.31 180.66 -104.81
N LYS A 12 -147.11 181.45 -105.87
CA LYS A 12 -148.11 182.27 -106.61
C LYS A 12 -148.89 183.39 -105.91
N GLY A 13 -148.56 184.62 -106.33
CA GLY A 13 -149.39 185.36 -107.30
C GLY A 13 -150.25 186.53 -106.78
N LYS A 14 -150.09 187.71 -107.40
CA LYS A 14 -151.17 188.39 -108.15
C LYS A 14 -150.67 189.65 -108.88
N LYS A 15 -151.22 189.83 -110.09
CA LYS A 15 -151.07 190.97 -111.02
C LYS A 15 -152.06 192.09 -110.68
N GLY A 16 -151.64 193.34 -110.89
CA GLY A 16 -152.47 194.55 -111.05
C GLY A 16 -151.52 195.75 -111.17
N LYS A 17 -151.16 196.26 -112.36
CA LYS A 17 -151.86 197.14 -113.31
C LYS A 17 -152.03 198.60 -112.82
N LYS A 18 -151.24 199.48 -113.47
CA LYS A 18 -151.46 200.89 -113.91
C LYS A 18 -150.83 202.08 -113.14
N LYS A 19 -150.05 202.84 -113.94
CA LYS A 19 -149.80 204.31 -114.01
C LYS A 19 -148.90 204.93 -112.93
N LYS A 20 -147.69 205.40 -113.28
CA LYS A 20 -147.25 206.59 -114.06
C LYS A 20 -146.89 207.71 -113.07
N ASP A 21 -145.61 207.87 -112.77
CA ASP A 21 -144.91 209.16 -112.86
C ASP A 21 -143.40 208.99 -112.62
N ASP A 22 -142.64 209.85 -113.30
CA ASP A 22 -141.22 209.75 -113.65
C ASP A 22 -140.25 209.99 -112.47
N SER A 23 -139.19 209.15 -112.35
CA SER A 23 -137.84 209.59 -111.91
C SER A 23 -136.76 208.46 -111.96
N PRO A 24 -135.55 208.70 -112.52
CA PRO A 24 -134.44 207.74 -112.67
C PRO A 24 -133.79 207.17 -111.37
N LEU A 25 -134.12 207.67 -110.18
CA LEU A 25 -133.41 207.29 -108.94
C LEU A 25 -133.65 205.83 -108.47
N THR A 26 -134.75 205.21 -108.88
CA THR A 26 -135.19 203.93 -108.28
C THR A 26 -134.53 202.68 -108.88
N MET A 27 -133.92 202.77 -110.07
CA MET A 27 -133.17 201.67 -110.67
C MET A 27 -131.77 201.48 -110.05
N ASN A 28 -131.08 202.57 -109.73
CA ASN A 28 -129.73 202.50 -109.15
C ASN A 28 -129.73 201.88 -107.75
N ALA A 29 -130.71 202.20 -106.90
CA ALA A 29 -130.81 201.66 -105.54
C ALA A 29 -130.94 200.12 -105.51
N ARG A 30 -131.61 199.51 -106.50
CA ARG A 30 -131.72 198.05 -106.58
C ARG A 30 -130.42 197.37 -107.01
N ASN A 31 -129.62 198.01 -107.85
CA ASN A 31 -128.35 197.46 -108.30
C ASN A 31 -127.30 197.52 -107.17
N THR A 32 -127.27 198.62 -106.40
CA THR A 32 -126.42 198.76 -105.21
C THR A 32 -126.72 197.69 -104.17
N ALA A 33 -128.01 197.45 -103.87
CA ALA A 33 -128.42 196.40 -102.93
C ALA A 33 -127.97 194.99 -103.37
N LEU A 34 -127.93 194.72 -104.67
CA LEU A 34 -127.50 193.42 -105.20
C LEU A 34 -125.99 193.19 -105.05
N TRP A 35 -125.19 194.25 -105.18
CA TRP A 35 -123.74 194.22 -104.92
C TRP A 35 -123.43 194.12 -103.42
N GLU A 36 -124.19 194.79 -102.56
CA GLU A 36 -124.07 194.63 -101.09
C GLU A 36 -124.34 193.18 -100.65
N VAL A 37 -125.38 192.54 -101.21
CA VAL A 37 -125.66 191.12 -100.91
C VAL A 37 -124.52 190.22 -101.39
N ARG A 38 -123.94 190.46 -102.57
CA ARG A 38 -122.77 189.71 -103.06
C ARG A 38 -121.53 189.93 -102.21
N LEU A 39 -121.25 191.17 -101.80
CA LEU A 39 -120.13 191.51 -100.93
C LEU A 39 -120.29 190.81 -99.58
N ASN A 40 -121.47 190.88 -98.96
CA ASN A 40 -121.79 190.17 -97.72
C ASN A 40 -121.65 188.65 -97.86
N MET A 41 -122.03 188.07 -99.01
CA MET A 41 -121.86 186.64 -99.25
C MET A 41 -120.38 186.25 -99.40
N ILE A 42 -119.58 187.07 -100.11
CA ILE A 42 -118.13 186.86 -100.23
C ILE A 42 -117.45 187.04 -98.87
N ASP A 43 -117.78 188.08 -98.11
CA ASP A 43 -117.23 188.31 -96.77
C ASP A 43 -117.63 187.20 -95.79
N ALA A 44 -118.87 186.69 -95.87
CA ALA A 44 -119.29 185.52 -95.11
C ALA A 44 -118.47 184.29 -95.47
N SER A 45 -118.25 184.00 -96.76
CA SER A 45 -117.41 182.88 -97.20
C SER A 45 -115.93 183.06 -96.82
N ARG A 46 -115.37 184.27 -96.92
CA ARG A 46 -114.00 184.58 -96.51
C ARG A 46 -113.83 184.44 -94.99
N LYS A 47 -114.83 184.86 -94.22
CA LYS A 47 -114.88 184.64 -92.78
C LYS A 47 -114.93 183.15 -92.48
N GLN A 48 -115.79 182.39 -93.15
CA GLN A 48 -115.83 180.93 -93.04
C GLN A 48 -114.47 180.28 -93.37
N TYR A 49 -113.79 180.69 -94.44
CA TYR A 49 -112.46 180.15 -94.77
C TYR A 49 -111.39 180.52 -93.72
N ARG A 50 -111.43 181.73 -93.15
CA ARG A 50 -110.55 182.09 -92.02
C ARG A 50 -110.85 181.27 -90.78
N ASP A 51 -112.13 181.10 -90.45
CA ASP A 51 -112.56 180.31 -89.29
C ASP A 51 -112.14 178.84 -89.48
N ILE A 52 -112.28 178.28 -90.70
CA ILE A 52 -111.80 176.95 -91.04
C ILE A 52 -110.27 176.86 -90.95
N ALA A 53 -109.52 177.82 -91.52
CA ALA A 53 -108.07 177.80 -91.45
C ALA A 53 -107.54 177.96 -90.02
N GLY A 54 -108.19 178.80 -89.20
CA GLY A 54 -107.90 178.94 -87.78
C GLY A 54 -108.19 177.66 -87.01
N ASN A 55 -109.36 177.04 -87.25
CA ASN A 55 -109.69 175.74 -86.66
C ASN A 55 -108.69 174.66 -87.08
N LEU A 56 -108.30 174.61 -88.35
CA LEU A 56 -107.33 173.64 -88.87
C LEU A 56 -105.90 173.86 -88.30
N SER A 57 -105.53 175.12 -88.05
CA SER A 57 -104.27 175.47 -87.40
C SER A 57 -104.27 175.05 -85.94
N ASN A 58 -105.34 175.35 -85.21
CA ASN A 58 -105.52 174.92 -83.83
C ASN A 58 -105.53 173.39 -83.73
N GLU A 59 -106.22 172.71 -84.65
CA GLU A 59 -106.24 171.25 -84.72
C GLU A 59 -104.83 170.69 -84.99
N ASN A 60 -104.08 171.25 -85.94
CA ASN A 60 -102.67 170.87 -86.15
C ASN A 60 -101.79 171.10 -84.92
N GLU A 61 -101.98 172.21 -84.20
CA GLU A 61 -101.23 172.49 -82.98
C GLU A 61 -101.58 171.49 -81.87
N THR A 62 -102.88 171.20 -81.67
CA THR A 62 -103.30 170.15 -80.72
C THR A 62 -102.78 168.76 -81.11
N LEU A 63 -102.74 168.41 -82.40
CA LEU A 63 -102.17 167.15 -82.88
C LEU A 63 -100.67 167.08 -82.65
N ARG A 64 -99.94 168.19 -82.81
CA ARG A 64 -98.50 168.26 -82.51
C ARG A 64 -98.22 168.13 -81.02
N ASP A 65 -99.03 168.75 -80.18
CA ASP A 65 -98.91 168.62 -78.73
C ASP A 65 -99.25 167.20 -78.27
N GLN A 66 -100.30 166.58 -78.84
CA GLN A 66 -100.60 165.17 -78.62
C GLN A 66 -99.44 164.28 -79.07
N LEU A 67 -98.86 164.52 -80.25
CA LEU A 67 -97.71 163.76 -80.72
C LEU A 67 -96.54 163.87 -79.74
N ARG A 68 -96.15 165.09 -79.36
CA ARG A 68 -95.07 165.32 -78.38
C ARG A 68 -95.34 164.66 -77.03
N GLN A 69 -96.58 164.71 -76.55
CA GLN A 69 -96.96 164.06 -75.31
C GLN A 69 -96.87 162.53 -75.45
N THR A 70 -97.39 161.95 -76.53
CA THR A 70 -97.30 160.50 -76.77
C THR A 70 -95.85 160.03 -76.98
N GLU A 71 -95.00 160.83 -77.62
CA GLU A 71 -93.57 160.55 -77.76
C GLU A 71 -92.87 160.54 -76.40
N LYS A 72 -93.17 161.54 -75.55
CA LYS A 72 -92.65 161.60 -74.19
C LYS A 72 -93.11 160.42 -73.35
N ASP A 73 -94.41 160.12 -73.35
CA ASP A 73 -94.98 158.97 -72.63
C ASP A 73 -94.38 157.64 -73.12
N THR A 74 -94.15 157.51 -74.44
CA THR A 74 -93.48 156.33 -75.02
C THR A 74 -92.03 156.22 -74.56
N ILE A 75 -91.29 157.33 -74.53
CA ILE A 75 -89.90 157.35 -74.02
C ILE A 75 -89.87 156.98 -72.53
N ASP A 76 -90.79 157.50 -71.72
CA ASP A 76 -90.89 157.19 -70.29
C ASP A 76 -91.23 155.70 -70.07
N VAL A 77 -92.14 155.13 -70.85
CA VAL A 77 -92.45 153.69 -70.82
C VAL A 77 -91.25 152.85 -71.26
N VAL A 78 -90.59 153.21 -72.37
CA VAL A 78 -89.42 152.47 -72.89
C VAL A 78 -88.23 152.55 -71.93
N THR A 79 -87.99 153.70 -71.30
CA THR A 79 -86.91 153.86 -70.31
C THR A 79 -87.20 153.07 -69.04
N PHE A 80 -88.45 153.05 -68.57
CA PHE A 80 -88.87 152.19 -67.46
C PHE A 80 -88.66 150.71 -67.78
N LEU A 81 -89.11 150.24 -68.95
CA LEU A 81 -88.93 148.85 -69.38
C LEU A 81 -87.46 148.47 -69.53
N LYS A 82 -86.64 149.33 -70.15
CA LYS A 82 -85.18 149.11 -70.25
C LYS A 82 -84.52 149.00 -68.88
N LYS A 83 -84.89 149.88 -67.94
CA LYS A 83 -84.37 149.81 -66.57
C LYS A 83 -84.78 148.49 -65.90
N GLN A 84 -86.04 148.10 -66.07
CA GLN A 84 -86.54 146.83 -65.55
C GLN A 84 -85.83 145.61 -66.16
N ASP A 85 -85.53 145.64 -67.46
CA ASP A 85 -84.78 144.58 -68.13
C ASP A 85 -83.35 144.50 -67.61
N VAL A 86 -82.66 145.63 -67.45
CA VAL A 86 -81.32 145.67 -66.84
C VAL A 86 -81.35 145.15 -65.39
N ASP A 87 -82.33 145.56 -64.59
CA ASP A 87 -82.48 145.07 -63.21
C ASP A 87 -82.73 143.54 -63.19
N LYS A 88 -83.53 143.01 -64.11
CA LYS A 88 -83.75 141.56 -64.26
C LYS A 88 -82.51 140.83 -64.75
N ASP A 89 -81.78 141.37 -65.73
CA ASP A 89 -80.53 140.77 -66.25
C ASP A 89 -79.47 140.71 -65.14
N THR A 90 -79.31 141.78 -64.35
CA THR A 90 -78.41 141.75 -63.19
C THR A 90 -78.86 140.76 -62.11
N GLN A 91 -80.17 140.55 -61.93
CA GLN A 91 -80.69 139.51 -61.05
C GLN A 91 -80.41 138.10 -61.60
N ILE A 92 -80.56 137.89 -62.92
CA ILE A 92 -80.23 136.63 -63.59
C ILE A 92 -78.74 136.33 -63.42
N ASP A 93 -77.85 137.30 -63.64
CA ASP A 93 -76.41 137.11 -63.49
C ASP A 93 -76.03 136.74 -62.05
N ARG A 94 -76.64 137.40 -61.04
CA ARG A 94 -76.44 137.05 -59.62
C ARG A 94 -76.91 135.62 -59.33
N LEU A 95 -78.13 135.26 -59.76
CA LEU A 95 -78.66 133.92 -59.55
C LEU A 95 -77.82 132.85 -60.27
N GLN A 96 -77.32 133.14 -61.47
CA GLN A 96 -76.41 132.24 -62.18
C GLN A 96 -75.09 132.05 -61.44
N GLN A 97 -74.54 133.12 -60.84
CA GLN A 97 -73.33 133.03 -60.03
C GLN A 97 -73.58 132.24 -58.74
N GLU A 98 -74.69 132.50 -58.04
CA GLU A 98 -75.09 131.74 -56.85
C GLU A 98 -75.26 130.24 -57.17
N ILE A 99 -75.88 129.90 -58.30
CA ILE A 99 -76.01 128.50 -58.75
C ILE A 99 -74.64 127.85 -58.96
N LYS A 100 -73.70 128.56 -59.59
CA LYS A 100 -72.34 128.04 -59.81
C LYS A 100 -71.60 127.83 -58.51
N ASP A 101 -71.67 128.80 -57.60
CA ASP A 101 -70.99 128.74 -56.30
C ASP A 101 -71.57 127.58 -55.46
N LEU A 102 -72.90 127.42 -55.42
CA LEU A 102 -73.57 126.29 -54.77
C LEU A 102 -73.20 124.94 -55.41
N GLN A 103 -73.02 124.88 -56.73
CA GLN A 103 -72.58 123.65 -57.41
C GLN A 103 -71.13 123.28 -57.03
N ILE A 104 -70.24 124.26 -56.92
CA ILE A 104 -68.85 124.05 -56.49
C ILE A 104 -68.82 123.60 -55.02
N GLU A 105 -69.58 124.26 -54.15
CA GLU A 105 -69.68 123.89 -52.74
C GLU A 105 -70.24 122.49 -52.57
N GLN A 106 -71.34 122.16 -53.26
CA GLN A 106 -71.90 120.81 -53.24
C GLN A 106 -70.92 119.74 -53.77
N ALA A 107 -70.14 120.06 -54.82
CA ALA A 107 -69.14 119.13 -55.34
C ALA A 107 -68.02 118.90 -54.32
N LYS A 108 -67.59 119.95 -53.62
CA LYS A 108 -66.59 119.88 -52.56
C LYS A 108 -67.10 119.09 -51.36
N ASP A 109 -68.30 119.39 -50.86
CA ASP A 109 -68.91 118.66 -49.74
C ASP A 109 -69.07 117.17 -50.05
N LYS A 110 -69.47 116.83 -51.29
CA LYS A 110 -69.53 115.44 -51.75
C LYS A 110 -68.14 114.79 -51.73
N GLN A 111 -67.12 115.47 -52.23
CA GLN A 111 -65.75 114.94 -52.24
C GLN A 111 -65.21 114.75 -50.82
N ASP A 112 -65.39 115.73 -49.94
CA ASP A 112 -64.95 115.65 -48.53
C ASP A 112 -65.67 114.49 -47.82
N LEU A 113 -66.97 114.29 -48.08
CA LEU A 113 -67.73 113.16 -47.55
C LEU A 113 -67.23 111.81 -48.09
N PHE A 114 -66.89 111.72 -49.38
CA PHE A 114 -66.30 110.51 -49.95
C PHE A 114 -64.94 110.20 -49.33
N ASP A 115 -64.07 111.21 -49.19
CA ASP A 115 -62.75 111.07 -48.59
C ASP A 115 -62.85 110.60 -47.12
N ASP A 116 -63.81 111.12 -46.35
CA ASP A 116 -64.07 110.68 -44.98
C ASP A 116 -64.59 109.25 -44.91
N PHE A 117 -65.51 108.84 -45.80
CA PHE A 117 -65.98 107.46 -45.86
C PHE A 117 -64.88 106.50 -46.30
N ASP A 118 -64.03 106.88 -47.27
CA ASP A 118 -62.90 106.08 -47.69
C ASP A 118 -61.88 105.93 -46.54
N ARG A 119 -61.57 107.00 -45.80
CA ARG A 119 -60.74 106.92 -44.59
C ARG A 119 -61.32 105.96 -43.56
N GLN A 120 -62.62 106.05 -43.27
CA GLN A 120 -63.29 105.13 -42.34
C GLN A 120 -63.22 103.68 -42.83
N LYS A 121 -63.47 103.44 -44.12
CA LYS A 121 -63.37 102.13 -44.74
C LYS A 121 -61.95 101.56 -44.64
N TYR A 122 -60.92 102.35 -44.92
CA TYR A 122 -59.52 101.93 -44.76
C TYR A 122 -59.21 101.58 -43.31
N GLN A 123 -59.60 102.40 -42.34
CA GLN A 123 -59.38 102.12 -40.92
C GLN A 123 -60.10 100.85 -40.44
N LEU A 124 -61.34 100.63 -40.87
CA LEU A 124 -62.08 99.42 -40.53
C LEU A 124 -61.47 98.18 -41.18
N THR A 125 -61.04 98.29 -42.44
CA THR A 125 -60.35 97.20 -43.14
C THR A 125 -59.04 96.85 -42.44
N GLU A 126 -58.26 97.84 -42.03
CA GLU A 126 -57.01 97.63 -41.30
C GLU A 126 -57.24 97.02 -39.91
N LYS A 127 -58.28 97.47 -39.18
CA LYS A 127 -58.65 96.84 -37.91
C LYS A 127 -59.08 95.40 -38.09
N LEU A 128 -59.86 95.11 -39.14
CA LEU A 128 -60.30 93.76 -39.46
C LEU A 128 -59.11 92.85 -39.74
N THR A 129 -58.19 93.25 -40.63
CA THR A 129 -57.01 92.45 -40.97
C THR A 129 -56.09 92.23 -39.76
N ARG A 130 -55.91 93.23 -38.89
CA ARG A 130 -55.20 93.06 -37.63
C ARG A 130 -55.88 92.02 -36.73
N LYS A 131 -57.21 92.06 -36.61
CA LYS A 131 -57.96 91.07 -35.81
C LYS A 131 -57.97 89.67 -36.42
N GLU A 132 -57.99 89.55 -37.74
CA GLU A 132 -57.84 88.27 -38.43
C GLU A 132 -56.46 87.65 -38.13
N ASN A 133 -55.39 88.44 -38.22
CA ASN A 133 -54.04 87.98 -37.89
C ASN A 133 -53.89 87.57 -36.41
N GLU A 134 -54.39 88.37 -35.47
CA GLU A 134 -54.42 88.01 -34.04
C GLU A 134 -55.15 86.69 -33.82
N LEU A 135 -56.30 86.51 -34.47
CA LEU A 135 -57.13 85.32 -34.34
C LEU A 135 -56.46 84.08 -34.92
N ASP A 136 -55.70 84.21 -36.01
CA ASP A 136 -54.92 83.11 -36.58
C ASP A 136 -53.74 82.71 -35.67
N ILE A 137 -53.08 83.66 -35.03
CA ILE A 137 -52.06 83.38 -34.01
C ILE A 137 -52.68 82.61 -32.83
N VAL A 138 -53.79 83.10 -32.29
CA VAL A 138 -54.49 82.43 -31.17
C VAL A 138 -54.97 81.03 -31.56
N ARG A 139 -55.45 80.83 -32.80
CA ARG A 139 -55.80 79.49 -33.31
C ARG A 139 -54.58 78.58 -33.39
N HIS A 140 -53.44 79.08 -33.85
CA HIS A 140 -52.20 78.33 -33.92
C HIS A 140 -51.72 77.91 -32.52
N GLU A 141 -51.68 78.85 -31.58
CA GLU A 141 -51.34 78.58 -30.17
C GLU A 141 -52.30 77.57 -29.53
N LEU A 142 -53.61 77.70 -29.77
CA LEU A 142 -54.60 76.76 -29.28
C LEU A 142 -54.36 75.34 -29.81
N ASN A 143 -53.98 75.21 -31.09
CA ASN A 143 -53.64 73.92 -31.67
C ASN A 143 -52.36 73.33 -31.04
N GLN A 144 -51.32 74.13 -30.84
CA GLN A 144 -50.12 73.69 -30.12
C GLN A 144 -50.45 73.22 -28.70
N VAL A 145 -51.31 73.94 -27.97
CA VAL A 145 -51.76 73.56 -26.62
C VAL A 145 -52.54 72.24 -26.65
N LYS A 146 -53.41 72.03 -27.64
CA LYS A 146 -54.13 70.75 -27.82
C LYS A 146 -53.17 69.59 -28.08
N GLU A 147 -52.19 69.77 -28.96
CA GLU A 147 -51.15 68.76 -29.22
C GLU A 147 -50.31 68.47 -27.98
N PHE A 148 -49.90 69.51 -27.26
CA PHE A 148 -49.17 69.36 -26.00
C PHE A 148 -49.98 68.56 -24.98
N ARG A 149 -51.28 68.86 -24.82
CA ARG A 149 -52.18 68.08 -23.93
C ARG A 149 -52.28 66.62 -24.37
N LYS A 150 -52.40 66.34 -25.66
CA LYS A 150 -52.44 64.97 -26.21
C LYS A 150 -51.14 64.21 -25.93
N LYS A 151 -49.99 64.83 -26.22
CA LYS A 151 -48.66 64.25 -25.94
C LYS A 151 -48.44 64.04 -24.45
N LYS A 152 -48.82 65.00 -23.60
CA LYS A 152 -48.74 64.88 -22.14
C LYS A 152 -49.58 63.71 -21.63
N ALA A 153 -50.82 63.56 -22.10
CA ALA A 153 -51.68 62.44 -21.71
C ALA A 153 -51.10 61.09 -22.15
N GLN A 154 -50.56 61.02 -23.37
CA GLN A 154 -49.88 59.83 -23.86
C GLN A 154 -48.65 59.48 -23.01
N MET A 155 -47.76 60.44 -22.75
CA MET A 155 -46.59 60.23 -21.90
C MET A 155 -46.96 59.81 -20.47
N GLN A 156 -48.03 60.38 -19.90
CA GLN A 156 -48.52 59.97 -18.58
C GLN A 156 -49.02 58.52 -18.58
N LYS A 157 -49.71 58.11 -19.64
CA LYS A 157 -50.16 56.72 -19.81
C LYS A 157 -48.98 55.76 -19.95
N GLU A 158 -48.00 56.10 -20.79
CA GLU A 158 -46.78 55.29 -20.97
C GLU A 158 -45.98 55.18 -19.66
N LEU A 159 -45.87 56.26 -18.89
CA LEU A 159 -45.23 56.22 -17.57
C LEU A 159 -45.97 55.31 -16.58
N GLU A 160 -47.30 55.31 -16.60
CA GLU A 160 -48.08 54.45 -15.72
C GLU A 160 -47.97 52.98 -16.13
N GLU A 161 -48.03 52.68 -17.43
CA GLU A 161 -47.81 51.33 -17.97
C GLU A 161 -46.41 50.80 -17.61
N ILE A 162 -45.36 51.63 -17.71
CA ILE A 162 -43.99 51.25 -17.32
C ILE A 162 -43.90 50.99 -15.80
N LYS A 163 -44.54 51.83 -14.97
CA LYS A 163 -44.57 51.62 -13.51
C LYS A 163 -45.29 50.34 -13.14
N GLU A 164 -46.44 50.06 -13.74
CA GLU A 164 -47.20 48.83 -13.52
C GLU A 164 -46.38 47.61 -13.95
N ALA A 165 -45.76 47.65 -15.12
CA ALA A 165 -44.88 46.58 -15.60
C ALA A 165 -43.65 46.37 -14.69
N MET A 166 -43.07 47.45 -14.15
CA MET A 166 -41.98 47.38 -13.18
C MET A 166 -42.43 46.74 -11.87
N LEU A 167 -43.57 47.15 -11.33
CA LEU A 167 -44.13 46.56 -10.10
C LEU A 167 -44.48 45.09 -10.28
N TRP A 168 -45.01 44.72 -11.44
CA TRP A 168 -45.31 43.33 -11.78
C TRP A 168 -44.03 42.48 -11.85
N ASN A 169 -42.99 42.94 -12.56
CA ASN A 169 -41.70 42.25 -12.63
C ASN A 169 -41.05 42.09 -11.26
N VAL A 170 -41.08 43.12 -10.40
CA VAL A 170 -40.52 43.04 -9.05
C VAL A 170 -41.26 41.98 -8.21
N ARG A 171 -42.59 41.90 -8.32
CA ARG A 171 -43.36 40.84 -7.64
C ARG A 171 -43.00 39.46 -8.17
N GLU A 172 -42.96 39.29 -9.49
CA GLU A 172 -42.61 38.01 -10.11
C GLU A 172 -41.18 37.56 -9.74
N GLN A 173 -40.21 38.48 -9.77
CA GLN A 173 -38.84 38.19 -9.34
C GLN A 173 -38.77 37.79 -7.87
N LYS A 174 -39.52 38.47 -6.99
CA LYS A 174 -39.61 38.13 -5.57
C LYS A 174 -40.21 36.74 -5.37
N GLU A 175 -41.32 36.43 -6.04
CA GLU A 175 -41.94 35.09 -5.97
C GLU A 175 -41.01 33.99 -6.50
N ASN A 176 -40.26 34.27 -7.57
CA ASN A 176 -39.27 33.33 -8.11
C ASN A 176 -38.09 33.13 -7.15
N LEU A 177 -37.65 34.19 -6.47
CA LEU A 177 -36.61 34.10 -5.45
C LEU A 177 -37.08 33.26 -4.26
N GLU A 178 -38.29 33.52 -3.74
CA GLU A 178 -38.88 32.76 -2.63
C GLU A 178 -38.99 31.25 -2.98
N LYS A 179 -39.46 30.91 -4.19
CA LYS A 179 -39.49 29.51 -4.66
C LYS A 179 -38.11 28.88 -4.77
N LEU A 180 -37.11 29.66 -5.16
CA LEU A 180 -35.74 29.17 -5.27
C LEU A 180 -35.11 28.96 -3.89
N GLU A 181 -35.34 29.88 -2.95
CA GLU A 181 -34.92 29.77 -1.55
C GLU A 181 -35.57 28.58 -0.85
N GLU A 182 -36.85 28.32 -1.09
CA GLU A 182 -37.56 27.15 -0.59
C GLU A 182 -36.91 25.86 -1.10
N LYS A 183 -36.70 25.74 -2.42
CA LYS A 183 -36.01 24.58 -3.02
C LYS A 183 -34.59 24.39 -2.48
N PHE A 184 -33.82 25.46 -2.32
CA PHE A 184 -32.48 25.39 -1.74
C PHE A 184 -32.52 24.96 -0.27
N SER A 185 -33.51 25.41 0.49
CA SER A 185 -33.68 25.03 1.89
C SER A 185 -34.06 23.56 2.03
N GLU A 186 -34.96 23.07 1.17
CA GLU A 186 -35.32 21.64 1.08
C GLU A 186 -34.11 20.77 0.70
N GLU A 187 -33.38 21.14 -0.36
CA GLU A 187 -32.20 20.40 -0.82
C GLU A 187 -31.10 20.40 0.26
N LYS A 188 -30.88 21.53 0.93
CA LYS A 188 -29.94 21.64 2.06
C LYS A 188 -30.36 20.74 3.23
N MET A 189 -31.64 20.71 3.58
CA MET A 189 -32.15 19.81 4.62
C MET A 189 -31.97 18.35 4.23
N ARG A 190 -32.28 17.98 2.97
CA ARG A 190 -32.09 16.61 2.46
C ARG A 190 -30.62 16.18 2.53
N LEU A 191 -29.71 17.01 2.03
CA LEU A 191 -28.27 16.74 2.06
C LEU A 191 -27.74 16.63 3.50
N GLN A 192 -28.24 17.47 4.40
CA GLN A 192 -27.85 17.41 5.80
C GLN A 192 -28.38 16.13 6.49
N GLN A 193 -29.60 15.70 6.18
CA GLN A 193 -30.13 14.41 6.65
C GLN A 193 -29.33 13.23 6.09
N GLU A 194 -28.97 13.26 4.81
CA GLU A 194 -28.15 12.22 4.18
C GLU A 194 -26.73 12.16 4.78
N SER A 195 -26.09 13.31 5.01
CA SER A 195 -24.80 13.39 5.69
C SER A 195 -24.90 12.88 7.14
N ASN A 196 -25.96 13.24 7.87
CA ASN A 196 -26.16 12.77 9.24
C ASN A 196 -26.35 11.26 9.29
N LYS A 197 -27.17 10.70 8.39
CA LYS A 197 -27.31 9.24 8.22
C LYS A 197 -25.97 8.59 7.91
N ARG A 198 -25.17 9.20 7.03
CA ARG A 198 -23.85 8.65 6.69
C ARG A 198 -22.88 8.68 7.86
N ILE A 199 -22.91 9.72 8.68
CA ILE A 199 -22.13 9.81 9.92
C ILE A 199 -22.59 8.73 10.90
N GLU A 200 -23.90 8.52 11.05
CA GLU A 200 -24.48 7.49 11.90
C GLU A 200 -24.08 6.09 11.44
N GLU A 201 -24.15 5.80 10.14
CA GLU A 201 -23.67 4.54 9.54
C GLU A 201 -22.17 4.31 9.79
N ILE A 202 -21.33 5.34 9.64
CA ILE A 202 -19.89 5.23 9.90
C ILE A 202 -19.63 5.00 11.40
N ALA A 203 -20.37 5.69 12.27
CA ALA A 203 -20.27 5.51 13.71
C ALA A 203 -20.68 4.09 14.12
N GLU A 204 -21.77 3.57 13.56
CA GLU A 204 -22.24 2.21 13.80
C GLU A 204 -21.23 1.18 13.27
N HIS A 205 -20.68 1.38 12.06
CA HIS A 205 -19.64 0.52 11.52
C HIS A 205 -18.39 0.52 12.40
N ALA A 206 -17.90 1.70 12.81
CA ALA A 206 -16.73 1.82 13.67
C ALA A 206 -16.97 1.17 15.04
N GLN A 207 -18.15 1.33 15.62
CA GLN A 207 -18.53 0.68 16.88
C GLN A 207 -18.59 -0.84 16.72
N ASN A 208 -19.21 -1.35 15.65
CA ASN A 208 -19.28 -2.78 15.36
C ASN A 208 -17.90 -3.39 15.10
N GLU A 209 -17.02 -2.66 14.40
CA GLU A 209 -15.64 -3.08 14.14
C GLU A 209 -14.80 -3.08 15.43
N ALA A 210 -14.97 -2.06 16.28
CA ALA A 210 -14.35 -2.00 17.60
C ALA A 210 -14.82 -3.15 18.51
N LEU A 211 -16.12 -3.48 18.49
CA LEU A 211 -16.68 -4.63 19.21
C LEU A 211 -16.10 -5.95 18.69
N LYS A 212 -16.02 -6.14 17.36
CA LYS A 212 -15.40 -7.34 16.76
C LYS A 212 -13.94 -7.49 17.15
N THR A 213 -13.16 -6.41 17.09
CA THR A 213 -11.74 -6.46 17.49
C THR A 213 -11.58 -6.70 18.99
N LEU A 214 -12.49 -6.18 19.83
CA LEU A 214 -12.49 -6.44 21.26
C LEU A 214 -12.87 -7.90 21.55
N ASP A 215 -13.87 -8.45 20.87
CA ASP A 215 -14.26 -9.87 20.95
C ASP A 215 -13.13 -10.80 20.49
N GLU A 216 -12.43 -10.48 19.40
CA GLU A 216 -11.27 -11.22 18.92
C GLU A 216 -10.13 -11.18 19.93
N LYS A 217 -9.83 -10.01 20.50
CA LYS A 217 -8.84 -9.87 21.58
C LYS A 217 -9.25 -10.66 22.82
N ALA A 218 -10.51 -10.59 23.23
CA ALA A 218 -11.02 -11.36 24.36
C ALA A 218 -10.87 -12.87 24.10
N ARG A 219 -11.26 -13.37 22.92
CA ARG A 219 -11.05 -14.78 22.55
C ARG A 219 -9.58 -15.18 22.53
N ASN A 220 -8.69 -14.32 22.05
CA ASN A 220 -7.26 -14.59 22.06
C ASN A 220 -6.71 -14.66 23.48
N ILE A 221 -7.10 -13.72 24.36
CA ILE A 221 -6.75 -13.75 25.79
C ILE A 221 -7.30 -15.02 26.45
N TYR A 222 -8.54 -15.44 26.13
CA TYR A 222 -9.10 -16.69 26.64
C TYR A 222 -8.31 -17.91 26.18
N LYS A 223 -7.93 -17.98 24.90
CA LYS A 223 -7.08 -19.06 24.37
C LYS A 223 -5.72 -19.09 25.07
N GLU A 224 -5.05 -17.94 25.16
CA GLU A 224 -3.77 -17.81 25.84
C GLU A 224 -3.87 -18.20 27.32
N ASN A 225 -4.94 -17.81 28.02
CA ASN A 225 -5.19 -18.24 29.39
C ASN A 225 -5.36 -19.76 29.50
N VAL A 226 -6.06 -20.40 28.55
CA VAL A 226 -6.18 -21.86 28.51
C VAL A 226 -4.82 -22.52 28.26
N ASP A 227 -4.04 -22.01 27.31
CA ASP A 227 -2.71 -22.53 26.99
C ASP A 227 -1.73 -22.34 28.16
N LEU A 228 -1.82 -21.22 28.88
CA LEU A 228 -1.05 -20.94 30.10
C LEU A 228 -1.46 -21.86 31.24
N ILE A 229 -2.76 -22.11 31.44
CA ILE A 229 -3.24 -23.07 32.44
C ILE A 229 -2.70 -24.47 32.14
N GLU A 230 -2.72 -24.89 30.87
CA GLU A 230 -2.20 -26.19 30.47
C GLU A 230 -0.68 -26.28 30.64
N SER A 231 0.05 -25.22 30.27
CA SER A 231 1.49 -25.11 30.50
C SER A 231 1.83 -25.18 31.99
N LEU A 232 1.09 -24.46 32.83
CA LEU A 232 1.23 -24.51 34.29
C LEU A 232 0.93 -25.91 34.85
N ARG A 233 -0.06 -26.61 34.30
CA ARG A 233 -0.38 -28.00 34.66
C ARG A 233 0.79 -28.93 34.36
N ILE A 234 1.38 -28.82 33.16
CA ILE A 234 2.56 -29.59 32.76
C ILE A 234 3.74 -29.28 33.68
N TYR A 235 4.08 -28.01 33.89
CA TYR A 235 5.18 -27.62 34.78
C TYR A 235 4.97 -28.07 36.23
N LYS A 236 3.73 -28.05 36.72
CA LYS A 236 3.40 -28.59 38.05
C LYS A 236 3.65 -30.10 38.10
N GLN A 237 3.24 -30.84 37.08
CA GLN A 237 3.49 -32.28 36.99
C GLN A 237 4.99 -32.60 36.90
N GLU A 238 5.76 -31.83 36.14
CA GLU A 238 7.23 -31.95 36.09
C GLU A 238 7.87 -31.64 37.45
N LEU A 239 7.40 -30.59 38.14
CA LEU A 239 7.88 -30.25 39.48
C LEU A 239 7.61 -31.38 40.48
N ASP A 240 6.40 -31.94 40.47
CA ASP A 240 6.02 -33.09 41.32
C ASP A 240 6.92 -34.31 41.00
N ASN A 241 7.15 -34.61 39.71
CA ASN A 241 8.04 -35.69 39.28
C ASN A 241 9.50 -35.46 39.74
N LEU A 242 10.02 -34.24 39.57
CA LEU A 242 11.36 -33.87 40.03
C LEU A 242 11.47 -33.95 41.56
N GLN A 243 10.41 -33.61 42.28
CA GLN A 243 10.37 -33.72 43.74
C GLN A 243 10.42 -35.19 44.18
N ILE A 244 9.67 -36.09 43.53
CA ILE A 244 9.74 -37.54 43.75
C ILE A 244 11.15 -38.06 43.45
N LEU A 245 11.74 -37.67 42.32
CA LEU A 245 13.10 -38.09 41.95
C LEU A 245 14.15 -37.59 42.96
N LYS A 246 14.04 -36.33 43.38
CA LYS A 246 14.91 -35.75 44.42
C LYS A 246 14.80 -36.52 45.73
N GLU A 247 13.60 -36.92 46.11
CA GLU A 247 13.37 -37.68 47.34
C GLU A 247 13.89 -39.12 47.23
N GLN A 248 13.77 -39.75 46.07
CA GLN A 248 14.41 -41.04 45.76
C GLN A 248 15.94 -40.95 45.80
N LEU A 249 16.53 -39.94 45.16
CA LEU A 249 17.98 -39.70 45.19
C LEU A 249 18.48 -39.42 46.60
N ARG A 250 17.71 -38.67 47.41
CA ARG A 250 18.02 -38.48 48.84
C ARG A 250 18.02 -39.80 49.61
N LYS A 251 17.00 -40.66 49.41
CA LYS A 251 16.95 -42.00 50.03
C LYS A 251 18.13 -42.88 49.60
N GLN A 252 18.50 -42.85 48.32
CA GLN A 252 19.66 -43.57 47.82
C GLN A 252 20.96 -43.03 48.44
N ALA A 253 21.13 -41.71 48.50
CA ALA A 253 22.29 -41.08 49.13
C ALA A 253 22.41 -41.43 50.61
N THR A 254 21.31 -41.46 51.37
CA THR A 254 21.34 -41.91 52.78
C THR A 254 21.67 -43.38 52.92
N THR A 255 21.19 -44.23 52.00
CA THR A 255 21.50 -45.67 52.00
C THR A 255 22.98 -45.90 51.70
N ILE A 256 23.51 -45.29 50.64
CA ILE A 256 24.92 -45.37 50.27
C ILE A 256 25.81 -44.81 51.37
N LEU A 257 25.39 -43.73 52.05
CA LEU A 257 26.13 -43.19 53.19
C LEU A 257 26.19 -44.21 54.33
N GLY A 258 25.07 -44.86 54.66
CA GLY A 258 25.04 -45.94 55.65
C GLY A 258 25.90 -47.15 55.25
N ASP A 259 25.85 -47.58 53.98
CA ASP A 259 26.69 -48.66 53.46
C ASP A 259 28.17 -48.30 53.49
N LYS A 260 28.52 -47.04 53.21
CA LYS A 260 29.88 -46.53 53.31
C LYS A 260 30.36 -46.54 54.76
N GLU A 261 29.57 -46.05 55.70
CA GLU A 261 29.91 -46.08 57.13
C GLU A 261 30.11 -47.52 57.63
N MET A 262 29.24 -48.46 57.23
CA MET A 262 29.36 -49.88 57.55
C MET A 262 30.60 -50.52 56.92
N ASN A 263 30.88 -50.22 55.65
CA ASN A 263 32.10 -50.68 54.98
C ASN A 263 33.37 -50.08 55.60
N ASP A 264 33.35 -48.80 56.00
CA ASP A 264 34.48 -48.15 56.68
C ASP A 264 34.76 -48.82 58.03
N ILE A 265 33.72 -49.23 58.76
CA ILE A 265 33.86 -50.03 59.99
C ILE A 265 34.44 -51.42 59.67
N LEU A 266 33.89 -52.12 58.68
CA LEU A 266 34.36 -53.46 58.27
C LEU A 266 35.82 -53.44 57.79
N ILE A 267 36.22 -52.41 57.02
CA ILE A 267 37.59 -52.23 56.56
C ILE A 267 38.51 -51.98 57.76
N LYS A 268 38.12 -51.15 58.73
CA LYS A 268 38.90 -50.96 59.96
C LYS A 268 39.08 -52.27 60.72
N GLU A 269 38.02 -53.05 60.91
CA GLU A 269 38.10 -54.36 61.55
C GLU A 269 39.02 -55.32 60.79
N LYS A 270 38.92 -55.38 59.46
CA LYS A 270 39.80 -56.22 58.63
C LYS A 270 41.26 -55.75 58.66
N ILE A 271 41.52 -54.45 58.70
CA ILE A 271 42.88 -53.91 58.89
C ILE A 271 43.43 -54.34 60.25
N GLU A 272 42.64 -54.24 61.33
CA GLU A 272 43.05 -54.69 62.66
C GLU A 272 43.34 -56.20 62.69
N GLU A 273 42.51 -57.01 62.03
CA GLU A 273 42.73 -58.46 61.88
C GLU A 273 44.02 -58.78 61.11
N VAL A 274 44.25 -58.10 59.98
CA VAL A 274 45.50 -58.23 59.20
C VAL A 274 46.72 -57.80 60.01
N GLN A 275 46.62 -56.73 60.80
CA GLN A 275 47.70 -56.29 61.67
C GLN A 275 48.02 -57.33 62.76
N LYS A 276 47.00 -57.95 63.37
CA LYS A 276 47.19 -59.04 64.34
C LYS A 276 47.85 -60.27 63.69
N ASN A 277 47.37 -60.68 62.51
CA ASN A 277 47.95 -61.80 61.77
C ASN A 277 49.40 -61.53 61.33
N ASN A 278 49.71 -60.31 60.87
CA ASN A 278 51.09 -59.94 60.51
C ASN A 278 52.04 -59.96 61.72
N LYS A 279 51.57 -59.54 62.91
CA LYS A 279 52.37 -59.69 64.15
C LYS A 279 52.65 -61.16 64.46
N LEU A 280 51.62 -62.00 64.40
CA LEU A 280 51.76 -63.45 64.64
C LEU A 280 52.71 -64.11 63.61
N ILE A 281 52.59 -63.76 62.32
CA ILE A 281 53.49 -64.24 61.27
C ILE A 281 54.93 -63.80 61.54
N LYS A 282 55.13 -62.56 61.99
CA LYS A 282 56.47 -62.06 62.32
C LYS A 282 57.08 -62.85 63.49
N GLU A 283 56.32 -63.06 64.56
CA GLU A 283 56.76 -63.86 65.72
C GLU A 283 57.07 -65.32 65.33
N LEU A 284 56.23 -65.93 64.50
CA LEU A 284 56.46 -67.29 63.98
C LEU A 284 57.70 -67.35 63.08
N LYS A 285 57.91 -66.36 62.20
CA LYS A 285 59.12 -66.28 61.36
C LYS A 285 60.38 -66.14 62.20
N GLU A 286 60.38 -65.28 63.21
CA GLU A 286 61.52 -65.13 64.14
C GLU A 286 61.80 -66.45 64.88
N LYS A 287 60.75 -67.18 65.30
CA LYS A 287 60.87 -68.49 65.94
C LYS A 287 61.40 -69.57 65.00
N VAL A 288 60.91 -69.61 63.75
CA VAL A 288 61.43 -70.52 62.71
C VAL A 288 62.89 -70.19 62.43
N GLN A 289 63.25 -68.92 62.26
CA GLN A 289 64.62 -68.51 62.02
C GLN A 289 65.54 -68.90 63.19
N TYR A 290 65.09 -68.74 64.44
CA TYR A 290 65.84 -69.19 65.62
C TYR A 290 66.03 -70.72 65.64
N LEU A 291 64.97 -71.48 65.34
CA LEU A 291 65.04 -72.94 65.27
C LEU A 291 65.92 -73.43 64.13
N GLU A 292 65.85 -72.81 62.95
CA GLU A 292 66.73 -73.11 61.81
C GLU A 292 68.19 -72.85 62.19
N LEU A 293 68.51 -71.72 62.82
CA LEU A 293 69.87 -71.38 63.25
C LEU A 293 70.40 -72.35 64.31
N SER A 294 69.54 -72.80 65.23
CA SER A 294 69.87 -73.84 66.22
C SER A 294 70.07 -75.21 65.56
N LEU A 295 69.26 -75.57 64.57
CA LEU A 295 69.35 -76.83 63.84
C LEU A 295 70.59 -76.87 62.96
N THR A 296 70.94 -75.78 62.28
CA THR A 296 72.18 -75.67 61.49
C THR A 296 73.40 -75.84 62.38
N LYS A 297 73.44 -75.19 63.57
CA LYS A 297 74.51 -75.42 64.55
C LYS A 297 74.60 -76.88 64.99
N PHE A 298 73.45 -77.50 65.29
CA PHE A 298 73.42 -78.91 65.69
C PHE A 298 73.90 -79.85 64.56
N ILE A 299 73.54 -79.56 63.30
CA ILE A 299 74.00 -80.31 62.12
C ILE A 299 75.49 -80.12 61.90
N GLU A 300 76.03 -78.91 62.08
CA GLU A 300 77.48 -78.65 61.99
C GLU A 300 78.26 -79.41 63.07
N GLU A 301 77.81 -79.35 64.33
CA GLU A 301 78.41 -80.10 65.44
C GLU A 301 78.35 -81.62 65.20
N PHE A 302 77.21 -82.14 64.74
CA PHE A 302 77.04 -83.55 64.41
C PHE A 302 77.95 -84.00 63.26
N ASN A 303 78.13 -83.17 62.23
CA ASN A 303 79.03 -83.49 61.11
C ASN A 303 80.50 -83.47 61.54
N ILE A 304 80.90 -82.54 62.41
CA ILE A 304 82.26 -82.51 62.98
C ILE A 304 82.53 -83.78 63.79
N GLU A 305 81.57 -84.21 64.61
CA GLU A 305 81.69 -85.43 65.41
C GLU A 305 81.71 -86.70 64.54
N LYS A 306 80.81 -86.78 63.54
CA LYS A 306 80.79 -87.88 62.55
C LYS A 306 82.11 -88.00 61.80
N ASN A 307 82.70 -86.89 61.36
CA ASN A 307 83.97 -86.90 60.63
C ASN A 307 85.13 -87.38 61.51
N LYS A 308 85.19 -86.94 62.78
CA LYS A 308 86.20 -87.46 63.73
C LYS A 308 86.07 -88.97 63.95
N LEU A 309 84.85 -89.48 64.06
CA LEU A 309 84.58 -90.90 64.31
C LEU A 309 84.94 -91.77 63.08
N LEU A 310 84.67 -91.26 61.87
CA LEU A 310 85.10 -91.89 60.61
C LEU A 310 86.63 -91.95 60.49
N GLU A 311 87.32 -90.86 60.81
CA GLU A 311 88.78 -90.79 60.74
C GLU A 311 89.44 -91.76 61.75
N GLN A 312 88.92 -91.82 62.98
CA GLN A 312 89.38 -92.80 63.98
C GLN A 312 89.14 -94.24 63.52
N SER A 313 87.95 -94.54 62.98
CA SER A 313 87.63 -95.88 62.47
C SER A 313 88.54 -96.28 61.30
N GLN A 314 88.86 -95.35 60.38
CA GLN A 314 89.78 -95.62 59.27
C GLN A 314 91.19 -95.99 59.76
N ILE A 315 91.76 -95.22 60.69
CA ILE A 315 93.11 -95.47 61.25
C ILE A 315 93.15 -96.85 61.94
N GLU A 316 92.12 -97.19 62.70
CA GLU A 316 92.04 -98.47 63.41
C GLU A 316 91.90 -99.65 62.43
N ASN A 317 91.17 -99.46 61.34
CA ASN A 317 91.00 -100.46 60.28
C ASN A 317 92.30 -100.66 59.47
N GLU A 318 93.04 -99.59 59.16
CA GLU A 318 94.35 -99.67 58.52
C GLU A 318 95.40 -100.34 59.42
N SER A 319 95.38 -100.07 60.72
CA SER A 319 96.22 -100.76 61.70
C SER A 319 95.90 -102.26 61.76
N SER A 320 94.62 -102.61 61.86
CA SER A 320 94.14 -103.99 61.86
C SER A 320 94.51 -104.72 60.56
N HIS A 321 94.38 -104.05 59.41
CA HIS A 321 94.75 -104.59 58.11
C HIS A 321 96.26 -104.88 58.01
N ASN A 322 97.10 -103.97 58.50
CA ASN A 322 98.55 -104.16 58.54
C ASN A 322 98.96 -105.32 59.44
N GLU A 323 98.25 -105.53 60.56
CA GLU A 323 98.49 -106.66 61.45
C GLU A 323 98.08 -108.00 60.80
N ILE A 324 96.96 -108.03 60.08
CA ILE A 324 96.52 -109.18 59.28
C ILE A 324 97.58 -109.56 58.22
N ILE A 325 98.15 -108.59 57.51
CA ILE A 325 99.20 -108.84 56.50
C ILE A 325 100.45 -109.47 57.14
N LYS A 326 100.86 -108.98 58.32
CA LYS A 326 102.01 -109.54 59.05
C LYS A 326 101.75 -110.99 59.49
N LEU A 327 100.56 -111.26 60.02
CA LEU A 327 100.16 -112.62 60.43
C LEU A 327 100.05 -113.58 59.23
N GLN A 328 99.53 -113.12 58.09
CA GLN A 328 99.48 -113.91 56.85
C GLN A 328 100.89 -114.31 56.36
N ARG A 329 101.87 -113.39 56.37
CA ARG A 329 103.26 -113.72 56.00
C ARG A 329 103.90 -114.74 56.96
N ALA A 330 103.65 -114.62 58.26
CA ALA A 330 104.15 -115.58 59.24
C ALA A 330 103.56 -116.99 59.00
N LEU A 331 102.26 -117.06 58.67
CA LEU A 331 101.56 -118.30 58.37
C LEU A 331 102.06 -118.94 57.07
N GLU A 332 102.35 -118.14 56.04
CA GLU A 332 102.92 -118.62 54.77
C GLU A 332 104.34 -119.19 54.94
N LEU A 333 105.19 -118.53 55.73
CA LEU A 333 106.53 -119.02 56.07
C LEU A 333 106.46 -120.33 56.87
N LYS A 334 105.55 -120.43 57.86
CA LYS A 334 105.29 -121.68 58.59
C LYS A 334 104.75 -122.79 57.70
N GLY A 335 103.92 -122.48 56.72
CA GLY A 335 103.46 -123.43 55.69
C GLY A 335 104.61 -123.96 54.82
N LYS A 336 105.58 -123.12 54.45
CA LYS A 336 106.77 -123.52 53.68
C LYS A 336 107.72 -124.40 54.52
N GLU A 337 107.91 -124.10 55.81
CA GLU A 337 108.65 -124.97 56.73
C GLU A 337 107.96 -126.34 56.91
N MET A 338 106.64 -126.35 57.13
CA MET A 338 105.84 -127.57 57.27
C MET A 338 105.94 -128.47 56.02
N ASN A 339 105.95 -127.89 54.82
CA ASN A 339 106.12 -128.63 53.57
C ASN A 339 107.54 -129.20 53.41
N LYS A 340 108.59 -128.50 53.88
CA LYS A 340 109.95 -129.07 53.94
C LYS A 340 110.03 -130.25 54.91
N VAL A 341 109.42 -130.13 56.09
CA VAL A 341 109.35 -131.21 57.09
C VAL A 341 108.59 -132.41 56.55
N LYS A 342 107.44 -132.22 55.89
CA LYS A 342 106.69 -133.30 55.23
C LYS A 342 107.50 -134.01 54.15
N LYS A 343 108.26 -133.27 53.32
CA LYS A 343 109.13 -133.86 52.29
C LYS A 343 110.25 -134.70 52.92
N LEU A 344 110.94 -134.17 53.93
CA LEU A 344 111.97 -134.90 54.68
C LEU A 344 111.42 -136.16 55.36
N GLY A 345 110.24 -136.07 55.99
CA GLY A 345 109.57 -137.22 56.58
C GLY A 345 109.22 -138.30 55.56
N LYS A 346 108.81 -137.92 54.34
CA LYS A 346 108.55 -138.84 53.24
C LYS A 346 109.82 -139.55 52.77
N THR A 347 110.93 -138.82 52.62
CA THR A 347 112.21 -139.39 52.19
C THR A 347 112.79 -140.37 53.21
N ILE A 348 112.66 -140.09 54.51
CA ILE A 348 113.08 -141.03 55.58
C ILE A 348 112.21 -142.29 55.58
N LEU A 349 110.90 -142.15 55.34
CA LEU A 349 109.98 -143.29 55.21
C LEU A 349 110.32 -144.16 54.00
N GLU A 350 110.60 -143.55 52.84
CA GLU A 350 111.02 -144.24 51.61
C GLU A 350 112.34 -144.99 51.82
N GLN A 351 113.36 -144.34 52.40
CA GLN A 351 114.64 -144.97 52.72
C GLN A 351 114.49 -146.14 53.72
N ARG A 352 113.60 -146.02 54.71
CA ARG A 352 113.32 -147.11 55.66
C ARG A 352 112.62 -148.29 54.98
N SER A 353 111.69 -148.01 54.08
CA SER A 353 110.99 -149.03 53.31
C SER A 353 111.93 -149.78 52.36
N GLU A 354 112.87 -149.09 51.73
CA GLU A 354 113.90 -149.71 50.88
C GLU A 354 114.83 -150.64 51.68
N PHE A 355 115.25 -150.22 52.88
CA PHE A 355 116.05 -151.08 53.76
C PHE A 355 115.28 -152.31 54.26
N GLU A 356 114.00 -152.17 54.61
CA GLU A 356 113.15 -153.31 54.99
C GLU A 356 112.99 -154.32 53.85
N ILE A 357 112.78 -153.85 52.62
CA ILE A 357 112.70 -154.71 51.43
C ILE A 357 114.02 -155.45 51.21
N LEU A 358 115.16 -154.76 51.33
CA LEU A 358 116.49 -155.36 51.15
C LEU A 358 116.78 -156.46 52.20
N PHE A 359 116.44 -156.22 53.47
CA PHE A 359 116.64 -157.21 54.54
C PHE A 359 115.74 -158.43 54.39
N LEU A 360 114.48 -158.23 53.98
CA LEU A 360 113.55 -159.33 53.72
C LEU A 360 114.02 -160.21 52.55
N ASP A 361 114.49 -159.59 51.46
CA ASP A 361 114.96 -160.32 50.28
C ASP A 361 116.22 -161.14 50.58
N ALA A 362 117.16 -160.58 51.36
CA ALA A 362 118.36 -161.30 51.80
C ALA A 362 118.02 -162.56 52.64
N LEU A 363 117.08 -162.46 53.58
CA LEU A 363 116.64 -163.60 54.40
C LEU A 363 115.93 -164.67 53.56
N GLN A 364 115.13 -164.24 52.57
CA GLN A 364 114.40 -165.15 51.70
C GLN A 364 115.34 -165.91 50.75
N ASN A 365 116.44 -165.28 50.34
CA ASN A 365 117.44 -165.92 49.48
C ASN A 365 118.21 -167.03 50.21
N VAL A 366 118.60 -166.81 51.47
CA VAL A 366 119.22 -167.84 52.32
C VAL A 366 118.28 -169.04 52.50
N LYS A 367 116.98 -168.77 52.72
CA LYS A 367 115.98 -169.83 52.88
C LYS A 367 115.81 -170.69 51.62
N ARG A 368 115.86 -170.10 50.43
CA ARG A 368 115.79 -170.86 49.15
C ARG A 368 117.01 -171.75 48.95
N HIS A 369 118.20 -171.27 49.30
CA HIS A 369 119.43 -172.04 49.14
C HIS A 369 119.46 -173.31 49.99
N ILE A 370 118.93 -173.25 51.22
CA ILE A 370 118.83 -174.42 52.10
C ILE A 370 117.91 -175.49 51.50
N ILE A 371 116.78 -175.07 50.90
CA ILE A 371 115.82 -176.00 50.28
C ILE A 371 116.45 -176.72 49.09
N TYR A 372 117.16 -175.97 48.23
CA TYR A 372 117.74 -176.53 47.02
C TYR A 372 118.79 -177.61 47.32
N ASN A 373 119.67 -177.38 48.30
CA ASN A 373 120.71 -178.35 48.66
C ASN A 373 120.16 -179.67 49.20
N ARG A 374 119.06 -179.64 49.96
CA ARG A 374 118.42 -180.87 50.45
C ARG A 374 117.87 -181.74 49.32
N LEU A 375 117.36 -181.12 48.27
CA LEU A 375 116.70 -181.85 47.18
C LEU A 375 117.69 -182.63 46.31
N GLN A 376 118.88 -182.08 46.10
CA GLN A 376 119.91 -182.75 45.30
C GLN A 376 120.41 -184.03 45.98
N TYR A 377 120.62 -184.01 47.29
CA TYR A 377 121.10 -185.17 48.04
C TYR A 377 120.19 -186.40 47.90
N HIS A 378 118.87 -186.20 47.89
CA HIS A 378 117.91 -187.29 47.73
C HIS A 378 118.02 -187.94 46.34
N LYS A 379 118.25 -187.14 45.31
CA LYS A 379 118.25 -187.62 43.92
C LYS A 379 119.45 -188.51 43.63
N ASP A 380 120.61 -188.17 44.17
CA ASP A 380 121.84 -188.92 43.96
C ASP A 380 121.83 -190.27 44.70
N ALA A 381 121.27 -190.31 45.91
CA ALA A 381 121.13 -191.56 46.67
C ALA A 381 120.24 -192.58 45.94
N PHE A 382 119.17 -192.13 45.29
CA PHE A 382 118.25 -193.02 44.57
C PHE A 382 118.90 -193.68 43.35
N ASN A 383 119.61 -192.90 42.55
CA ASN A 383 120.24 -193.42 41.34
C ASN A 383 121.34 -194.44 41.64
N SER A 384 122.08 -194.25 42.74
CA SER A 384 123.14 -195.17 43.15
C SER A 384 122.62 -196.57 43.53
N TYR A 385 121.37 -196.65 43.98
CA TYR A 385 120.72 -197.93 44.30
C TYR A 385 120.23 -198.67 43.05
N GLN A 386 119.59 -197.95 42.12
CA GLN A 386 119.02 -198.54 40.91
C GLN A 386 120.06 -199.31 40.10
N ASN A 387 121.24 -198.71 39.94
CA ASN A 387 122.32 -199.34 39.20
C ASN A 387 122.82 -200.64 39.86
N ARG A 388 122.74 -200.77 41.18
CA ARG A 388 123.15 -202.00 41.88
C ARG A 388 122.17 -203.15 41.65
N MET A 389 120.88 -202.88 41.49
CA MET A 389 119.89 -203.93 41.24
C MET A 389 119.95 -204.47 39.82
N ALA A 390 120.20 -203.61 38.84
CA ALA A 390 120.34 -204.08 37.46
C ALA A 390 121.45 -205.15 37.32
N ASN A 391 122.50 -205.02 38.13
CA ASN A 391 123.70 -205.85 38.03
C ASN A 391 123.52 -207.28 38.59
N THR A 392 122.39 -207.65 39.20
CA THR A 392 122.22 -208.99 39.79
C THR A 392 121.57 -210.03 38.87
N HIS A 393 120.87 -209.65 37.80
CA HIS A 393 120.05 -210.63 37.06
C HIS A 393 120.83 -211.58 36.13
N HIS A 394 122.13 -211.37 35.91
CA HIS A 394 122.94 -212.10 34.92
C HIS A 394 123.82 -213.25 35.48
N GLY A 395 123.89 -213.51 36.80
CA GLY A 395 124.31 -214.83 37.36
C GLY A 395 125.67 -215.02 38.10
N GLN A 396 126.57 -214.03 38.29
CA GLN A 396 127.88 -214.27 38.94
C GLN A 396 128.02 -213.98 40.45
N GLU A 397 127.07 -213.35 41.16
CA GLU A 397 127.24 -213.04 42.61
C GLU A 397 125.91 -212.97 43.42
N GLU A 398 126.03 -212.86 44.75
CA GLU A 398 125.05 -213.18 45.82
C GLU A 398 123.94 -212.13 46.09
N HIS A 399 122.83 -212.57 46.71
CA HIS A 399 121.67 -211.71 47.05
C HIS A 399 121.91 -210.85 48.31
N THR A 400 121.75 -209.52 48.18
CA THR A 400 121.93 -208.51 49.25
C THR A 400 120.64 -207.73 49.57
N ARG A 401 120.55 -207.19 50.80
CA ARG A 401 119.30 -206.76 51.47
C ARG A 401 118.61 -205.56 50.82
N MET A 402 117.28 -205.59 50.93
CA MET A 402 116.37 -204.53 50.52
C MET A 402 116.60 -203.25 51.35
N LYS A 403 116.85 -202.13 50.65
CA LYS A 403 117.04 -200.78 51.19
C LYS A 403 115.79 -199.97 50.85
N THR A 404 115.14 -199.42 51.87
CA THR A 404 113.86 -198.71 51.71
C THR A 404 114.06 -197.21 51.58
N PHE A 405 113.09 -196.53 50.98
CA PHE A 405 113.08 -195.09 50.71
C PHE A 405 111.79 -194.44 51.22
N ASN A 406 110.98 -195.19 51.96
CA ASN A 406 109.68 -194.76 52.43
C ASN A 406 109.76 -194.47 53.93
N GLU A 407 109.17 -193.35 54.34
CA GLU A 407 109.43 -192.65 55.61
C GLU A 407 108.74 -193.33 56.83
N THR A 408 107.75 -194.22 56.63
CA THR A 408 106.77 -194.67 57.66
C THR A 408 107.03 -196.00 58.39
N PHE A 409 107.88 -196.92 57.90
CA PHE A 409 108.23 -198.18 58.59
C PHE A 409 109.67 -198.19 59.16
N HIS A 410 110.27 -197.00 59.37
CA HIS A 410 111.67 -196.73 59.72
C HIS A 410 112.23 -197.55 60.91
N GLU A 411 111.46 -197.80 61.96
CA GLU A 411 112.01 -198.34 63.20
C GLU A 411 112.22 -199.86 63.20
N ILE A 412 111.51 -200.60 62.34
CA ILE A 412 111.43 -202.07 62.46
C ILE A 412 112.30 -202.76 61.41
N ASN A 413 112.78 -202.04 60.39
CA ASN A 413 113.58 -202.59 59.31
C ASN A 413 114.95 -201.91 59.21
N THR A 414 116.01 -202.67 59.36
CA THR A 414 117.37 -202.22 59.73
C THR A 414 118.19 -201.57 58.60
N ASN A 415 117.57 -201.14 57.50
CA ASN A 415 118.31 -200.59 56.35
C ASN A 415 117.45 -199.63 55.51
N ASN A 416 117.54 -198.30 55.77
CA ASN A 416 116.79 -197.20 55.13
C ASN A 416 117.69 -195.96 54.95
N VAL A 417 117.32 -195.03 54.07
CA VAL A 417 118.05 -193.82 53.67
C VAL A 417 117.91 -192.63 54.62
N PHE A 418 116.76 -192.45 55.26
CA PHE A 418 116.51 -191.25 56.08
C PHE A 418 117.46 -191.12 57.28
N HIS A 419 118.10 -192.20 57.73
CA HIS A 419 119.09 -192.13 58.81
C HIS A 419 120.38 -191.39 58.40
N ASP A 420 120.79 -191.50 57.13
CA ASP A 420 121.94 -190.75 56.59
C ASP A 420 121.64 -189.23 56.54
N LEU A 421 120.36 -188.85 56.43
CA LEU A 421 119.90 -187.46 56.46
C LEU A 421 119.91 -186.87 57.88
N GLU A 422 119.44 -187.61 58.88
CA GLU A 422 119.49 -187.17 60.27
C GLU A 422 120.93 -186.92 60.75
N GLU A 423 121.91 -187.73 60.33
CA GLU A 423 123.32 -187.49 60.67
C GLU A 423 123.87 -186.18 60.09
N THR A 424 123.41 -185.72 58.94
CA THR A 424 123.83 -184.42 58.36
C THR A 424 123.11 -183.21 58.95
N THR A 425 121.96 -183.40 59.61
CA THR A 425 121.30 -182.31 60.36
C THR A 425 122.04 -181.91 61.62
N LYS A 426 123.10 -182.64 61.97
CA LYS A 426 124.26 -182.04 62.62
C LYS A 426 124.98 -181.19 61.56
N TRP A 427 124.39 -180.02 61.30
CA TRP A 427 124.99 -178.91 60.57
C TRP A 427 126.39 -178.60 61.12
#